data_AF-A0A0R1S4F9-F1
#
_entry.id   AF-A0A0R1S4F9-F1
#
_cell.length_a   1.000
_cell.length_b   1.000
_cell.length_c   1.000
_cell.angle_alpha   90.00
_cell.angle_beta   90.00
_cell.angle_gamma   90.00
#
_symmetry.space_group_name_H-M   'P 1'
#
loop_
_entity.id
_entity.type
_entity.pdbx_description
1 polymer ?
#
loop_
_entity_poly.entity_id
_entity_poly.type
_entity_poly.pdbx_seq_one_letter_code
_entity_poly.pdbx_strand_id
1 'polypeptide(L)'
;MNKISRPTSKNIYLWGLLDFFCILSFSILSAFDVNEGISRVILGLYIIIFLYSIFKTISGIVFSKFYDDGGILSVAFIEICFLILLLVMVI
;
A
#
# COMPACT_ATOMS: atom_id res chain seq x y z
N MET A 1 26.06 -12.61 6.66
CA MET A 1 25.87 -11.29 6.02
C MET A 1 24.38 -11.00 5.98
N ASN A 2 23.88 -10.15 6.88
CA ASN A 2 22.50 -9.67 6.81
C ASN A 2 22.37 -8.83 5.54
N LYS A 3 21.89 -9.43 4.45
CA LYS A 3 21.34 -8.69 3.32
C LYS A 3 20.11 -7.98 3.87
N ILE A 4 20.31 -6.78 4.39
CA ILE A 4 19.25 -5.77 4.54
C ILE A 4 18.53 -5.81 3.20
N SER A 5 17.28 -6.25 3.19
CA SER A 5 16.52 -6.44 1.95
C SER A 5 16.40 -5.09 1.28
N ARG A 6 17.36 -4.74 0.42
CA ARG A 6 17.35 -3.47 -0.28
C ARG A 6 16.09 -3.49 -1.15
N PRO A 7 15.15 -2.58 -0.94
CA PRO A 7 13.98 -2.48 -1.81
C PRO A 7 14.48 -2.31 -3.24
N THR A 8 14.06 -3.22 -4.10
CA THR A 8 14.28 -3.16 -5.55
C THR A 8 13.06 -2.51 -6.19
N SER A 9 13.23 -1.86 -7.34
CA SER A 9 12.13 -1.24 -8.09
C SER A 9 10.99 -2.24 -8.34
N LYS A 10 11.32 -3.46 -8.78
CA LYS A 10 10.34 -4.55 -8.97
C LYS A 10 9.55 -4.88 -7.70
N ASN A 11 10.18 -4.85 -6.52
CA ASN A 11 9.49 -5.12 -5.27
C ASN A 11 8.49 -3.99 -4.98
N ILE A 12 8.90 -2.73 -5.13
CA ILE A 12 8.04 -1.56 -4.92
C ILE A 12 6.79 -1.62 -5.82
N TYR A 13 6.95 -1.87 -7.12
CA TYR A 13 5.80 -2.03 -8.02
C TYR A 13 4.88 -3.19 -7.64
N LEU A 14 5.44 -4.28 -7.11
CA LEU A 14 4.66 -5.44 -6.68
C LEU A 14 3.83 -5.13 -5.41
N TRP A 15 4.37 -4.32 -4.50
CA TRP A 15 3.62 -3.82 -3.35
C TRP A 15 2.52 -2.83 -3.76
N GLY A 16 2.81 -1.90 -4.67
CA GLY A 16 1.78 -1.01 -5.22
C GLY A 16 0.64 -1.76 -5.95
N LEU A 17 0.95 -2.90 -6.60
CA LEU A 17 -0.08 -3.76 -7.21
C LEU A 17 -0.93 -4.48 -6.15
N LEU A 18 -0.31 -4.90 -5.05
CA LEU A 18 -1.00 -5.51 -3.91
C LEU A 18 -1.95 -4.51 -3.25
N ASP A 19 -1.50 -3.26 -3.08
CA ASP A 19 -2.31 -2.17 -2.55
C ASP A 19 -3.54 -1.88 -3.43
N PHE A 20 -3.36 -1.88 -4.75
CA PHE A 20 -4.47 -1.76 -5.69
C PHE A 20 -5.46 -2.93 -5.58
N PHE A 21 -4.95 -4.17 -5.41
CA PHE A 21 -5.78 -5.34 -5.19
C PHE A 21 -6.60 -5.23 -3.90
N CYS A 22 -6.00 -4.76 -2.81
CA CYS A 22 -6.68 -4.54 -1.52
C CYS A 22 -7.88 -3.58 -1.64
N ILE A 23 -7.76 -2.51 -2.43
CA ILE A 23 -8.85 -1.55 -2.66
C ILE A 23 -9.99 -2.18 -3.47
N LEU A 24 -9.65 -2.92 -4.52
CA LEU A 24 -10.65 -3.62 -5.33
C LEU A 24 -11.40 -4.64 -4.47
N SER A 25 -10.69 -5.45 -3.69
CA SER A 25 -11.32 -6.42 -2.80
C SER A 25 -12.17 -5.75 -1.74
N PHE A 26 -11.73 -4.61 -1.16
CA PHE A 26 -12.53 -3.86 -0.20
C PHE A 26 -13.83 -3.32 -0.82
N SER A 27 -13.74 -2.76 -2.03
CA SER A 27 -14.88 -2.22 -2.76
C SER A 27 -15.91 -3.31 -3.08
N ILE A 28 -15.45 -4.51 -3.45
CA ILE A 28 -16.31 -5.69 -3.63
C ILE A 28 -16.94 -6.09 -2.29
N LEU A 29 -16.15 -6.16 -1.22
CA LEU A 29 -16.63 -6.54 0.10
C LEU A 29 -17.73 -5.60 0.61
N SER A 30 -17.56 -4.30 0.37
CA SER A 30 -18.56 -3.27 0.69
C SER A 30 -19.87 -3.43 -0.08
N ALA A 31 -19.88 -4.08 -1.25
CA ALA A 31 -21.08 -4.31 -2.04
C ALA A 31 -21.92 -5.49 -1.55
N PHE A 32 -21.35 -6.40 -0.75
CA PHE A 32 -22.00 -7.64 -0.30
C PHE A 32 -22.52 -7.58 1.15
N ASP A 33 -22.65 -6.39 1.73
CA ASP A 33 -23.20 -6.14 3.08
C ASP A 33 -22.62 -7.09 4.15
N VAL A 34 -21.30 -7.22 4.13
CA VAL A 34 -20.56 -8.11 5.04
C VAL A 34 -20.58 -7.55 6.46
N ASN A 35 -20.77 -8.44 7.43
CA ASN A 35 -20.80 -8.14 8.86
C ASN A 35 -19.73 -7.10 9.27
N GLU A 36 -20.16 -6.01 9.91
CA GLU A 36 -19.30 -4.90 10.32
C GLU A 36 -18.06 -5.31 11.12
N GLY A 37 -18.18 -6.34 11.97
CA GLY A 37 -17.05 -6.83 12.77
C GLY A 37 -15.93 -7.39 11.89
N ILE A 38 -16.30 -8.12 10.82
CA ILE A 38 -15.35 -8.69 9.86
C ILE A 38 -14.77 -7.58 8.98
N SER A 39 -15.61 -6.66 8.51
CA SER A 39 -15.20 -5.52 7.67
C SER A 39 -14.17 -4.64 8.38
N ARG A 40 -14.33 -4.37 9.68
CA ARG A 40 -13.35 -3.59 10.47
C ARG A 40 -12.00 -4.31 10.62
N VAL A 41 -12.00 -5.63 10.83
CA VAL A 41 -10.76 -6.42 10.93
C VAL A 41 -10.00 -6.43 9.61
N ILE A 42 -10.71 -6.64 8.49
CA ILE A 42 -10.14 -6.61 7.14
C ILE A 42 -9.55 -5.23 6.84
N LEU A 43 -10.28 -4.17 7.19
CA LEU A 43 -9.82 -2.80 7.02
C LEU A 43 -8.54 -2.54 7.81
N GLY A 44 -8.48 -2.98 9.08
CA GLY A 44 -7.27 -2.88 9.90
C GLY A 44 -6.06 -3.59 9.27
N LEU A 45 -6.26 -4.76 8.68
CA LEU A 45 -5.21 -5.48 7.95
C LEU A 45 -4.74 -4.70 6.72
N TYR A 46 -5.65 -4.10 5.95
CA TYR A 46 -5.30 -3.28 4.79
C TYR A 46 -4.48 -2.05 5.20
N ILE A 47 -4.84 -1.36 6.28
CA ILE A 47 -4.04 -0.23 6.78
C ILE A 47 -2.59 -0.65 7.07
N ILE A 48 -2.38 -1.81 7.72
CA ILE A 48 -1.04 -2.31 8.04
C ILE A 48 -0.24 -2.61 6.76
N ILE A 49 -0.90 -3.21 5.75
CA ILE A 49 -0.29 -3.49 4.45
C ILE A 49 0.12 -2.20 3.75
N PHE A 50 -0.77 -1.21 3.67
CA PHE A 50 -0.49 0.10 3.08
C PHE A 50 0.67 0.81 3.77
N LEU A 51 0.69 0.82 5.11
CA LEU A 51 1.79 1.42 5.87
C LEU A 51 3.13 0.73 5.58
N TYR A 52 3.13 -0.60 5.46
CA TYR A 52 4.33 -1.36 5.13
C TYR A 52 4.81 -1.11 3.69
N SER A 53 3.87 -1.02 2.75
CA SER A 53 4.11 -0.68 1.35
C SER A 53 4.80 0.70 1.23
N ILE A 54 4.18 1.73 1.82
CA ILE A 54 4.73 3.10 1.88
C ILE A 54 6.12 3.11 2.52
N PHE A 55 6.32 2.41 3.64
CA PHE A 55 7.62 2.33 4.28
C PHE A 55 8.70 1.76 3.34
N LYS A 56 8.37 0.73 2.57
CA LYS A 56 9.27 0.17 1.56
C LYS A 56 9.54 1.13 0.41
N THR A 57 8.52 1.80 -0.09
CA THR A 57 8.63 2.76 -1.19
C THR A 57 9.52 3.93 -0.78
N ILE A 58 9.28 4.54 0.39
CA ILE A 58 10.12 5.61 0.97
C ILE A 58 11.55 5.10 1.20
N SER A 59 11.71 3.90 1.76
CA SER A 59 13.04 3.30 1.96
C SER A 59 13.77 3.10 0.62
N GLY A 60 13.06 2.75 -0.46
CA GLY A 60 13.62 2.66 -1.79
C GLY A 60 14.07 4.00 -2.36
N ILE A 61 13.26 5.04 -2.17
CA ILE A 61 13.59 6.40 -2.59
C ILE A 61 14.86 6.88 -1.87
N VAL A 62 14.94 6.71 -0.55
CA VAL A 62 16.05 7.21 0.28
C VAL A 62 17.32 6.38 0.12
N PHE A 63 17.25 5.04 0.24
CA PHE A 63 18.45 4.19 0.31
C PHE A 63 18.91 3.66 -1.05
N SER A 64 18.01 3.48 -2.01
CA SER A 64 18.33 2.98 -3.35
C SER A 64 18.42 4.09 -4.41
N LYS A 65 18.28 5.37 -3.99
CA LYS A 65 18.33 6.56 -4.87
C LYS A 65 17.34 6.49 -6.04
N PHE A 66 16.17 5.92 -5.83
CA PHE A 66 15.13 5.83 -6.86
C PHE A 66 14.38 7.15 -7.11
N TYR A 67 14.89 8.29 -6.62
CA TYR A 67 14.27 9.60 -6.83
C TYR A 67 14.27 10.04 -8.31
N ASP A 68 15.20 9.52 -9.12
CA ASP A 68 15.24 9.78 -10.58
C ASP A 68 14.28 8.87 -11.38
N ASP A 69 13.73 7.81 -10.74
CA ASP A 69 12.75 6.92 -11.36
C ASP A 69 11.34 7.46 -11.11
N GLY A 70 10.85 8.27 -12.06
CA GLY A 70 9.54 8.93 -11.97
C GLY A 70 8.36 7.96 -11.76
N GLY A 71 8.51 6.68 -12.12
CA GLY A 71 7.48 5.66 -11.86
C GLY A 71 7.37 5.32 -10.38
N ILE A 72 8.48 5.23 -9.64
CA ILE A 72 8.49 4.95 -8.20
C ILE A 72 7.92 6.12 -7.41
N LEU A 73 8.19 7.36 -7.84
CA LEU A 73 7.60 8.55 -7.24
C LEU A 73 6.07 8.58 -7.42
N SER A 74 5.61 8.15 -8.61
CA SER A 74 4.18 8.05 -8.92
C SER A 74 3.50 6.97 -8.06
N VAL A 75 4.14 5.81 -7.87
CA VAL A 75 3.65 4.75 -6.97
C VAL A 75 3.52 5.28 -5.54
N ALA A 76 4.53 5.96 -5.01
CA ALA A 76 4.48 6.54 -3.67
C ALA A 76 3.31 7.53 -3.49
N PHE A 77 3.07 8.38 -4.49
CA PHE A 77 1.95 9.31 -4.47
C PHE A 77 0.60 8.59 -4.47
N ILE A 78 0.44 7.57 -5.32
CA ILE A 78 -0.78 6.75 -5.40
C ILE A 78 -1.03 6.03 -4.07
N GLU A 79 0.00 5.42 -3.46
CA GLU A 79 -0.09 4.75 -2.16
C GLU A 79 -0.57 5.70 -1.05
N ILE A 80 -0.10 6.95 -1.03
CA ILE A 80 -0.56 7.98 -0.09
C ILE A 80 -2.02 8.36 -0.35
N CYS A 81 -2.41 8.58 -1.61
CA CYS A 81 -3.79 8.88 -1.97
C CYS A 81 -4.74 7.76 -1.53
N PHE A 82 -4.32 6.51 -1.70
CA PHE A 82 -5.05 5.33 -1.27
C PHE A 82 -5.18 5.22 0.25
N LEU A 83 -4.11 5.49 0.99
CA LEU A 83 -4.17 5.54 2.45
C LEU A 83 -5.17 6.61 2.93
N ILE A 84 -5.17 7.80 2.32
CA ILE A 84 -6.11 8.87 2.65
C ILE A 84 -7.55 8.44 2.35
N LEU A 85 -7.79 7.87 1.17
CA LEU A 85 -9.13 7.39 0.78
C LEU A 85 -9.66 6.35 1.76
N LEU A 86 -8.80 5.42 2.18
CA LEU A 86 -9.13 4.35 3.11
C LEU A 86 -9.41 4.91 4.52
N LEU A 87 -8.65 5.91 4.98
CA LEU A 87 -8.94 6.63 6.24
C LEU A 87 -10.25 7.41 6.20
N VAL A 88 -10.57 8.07 5.09
CA VAL A 88 -11.85 8.78 4.93
C VAL A 88 -13.03 7.83 4.96
N MET A 89 -12.89 6.61 4.43
CA MET A 89 -13.95 5.58 4.50
C MET A 89 -14.18 5.01 5.91
N VAL A 90 -13.23 5.20 6.83
CA VAL A 90 -13.34 4.73 8.22
C VAL A 90 -14.04 5.76 9.12
N ILE A 91 -13.94 7.04 8.77
CA ILE A 91 -14.53 8.18 9.51
C ILE A 91 -16.01 8.32 9.14
#